data_AF-A0A3S0IAD7-F1
#
_entry.id   AF-A0A3S0IAD7-F1
#
_cell.length_a   1.000
_cell.length_b   1.000
_cell.length_c   1.000
_cell.angle_alpha   90.00
_cell.angle_beta   90.00
_cell.angle_gamma   90.00
#
_symmetry.space_group_name_H-M   'P 1'
#
loop_
_entity.id
_entity.type
_entity.pdbx_description
1 polymer ?
#
loop_
_entity_poly.entity_id
_entity_poly.type
_entity_poly.pdbx_seq_one_letter_code
_entity_poly.pdbx_strand_id
1 'polypeptide(L)'
;MTEPTGRKYRVGIAGAGAIALASAAWLRRAGHGVTVWSPGGRGADALRTQPLEAGGIESFSVSVDVADDAAGLCANSDVLLLALPVNGHRQVMDALLPFLRDGQTVIVSSMASLSSLYLHEAAVRAGRRITVASFGTTVLTARRESGTQVKVMTRRKAVGVSALPGTRVDEAVALCTDLFGEGFSAQGNALASALANVNPQSHGPLAVFNWTRIERAENWPQYHCMTPGVSRAIEALDAERRAVAAAFGIEVGPIEAHFARSFGTQSEKLADIAAELHAKRGGPPGPTQTDTRYVSEDMPYGLAFVEALGAIAGVPTPATRTIVDAASLVNGIDYRCGNDLIDPLGLANETVAGLLARLG
;
A
#
# COMPACT_ATOMS: atom_id res chain seq x y z
N MET A 1 11.74 20.35 27.03
CA MET A 1 10.83 19.42 26.33
C MET A 1 9.44 20.00 26.42
N THR A 2 8.99 20.68 25.38
CA THR A 2 7.61 21.16 25.25
C THR A 2 6.71 19.94 25.03
N GLU A 3 5.70 19.75 25.87
CA GLU A 3 4.67 18.73 25.63
C GLU A 3 4.00 18.99 24.27
N PRO A 4 3.69 17.94 23.47
CA PRO A 4 2.96 18.15 22.23
C PRO A 4 1.54 18.61 22.57
N THR A 5 1.21 19.83 22.19
CA THR A 5 -0.10 20.48 22.38
C THR A 5 -1.17 20.00 21.39
N GLY A 6 -0.98 18.84 20.77
CA GLY A 6 -1.87 18.27 19.77
C GLY A 6 -3.03 17.47 20.38
N ARG A 7 -4.11 17.33 19.60
CA ARG A 7 -5.26 16.49 19.98
C ARG A 7 -4.81 15.03 20.15
N LYS A 8 -5.21 14.39 21.25
CA LYS A 8 -4.91 12.96 21.50
C LYS A 8 -6.03 12.08 20.96
N TYR A 9 -5.66 11.02 20.24
CA TYR A 9 -6.57 10.02 19.68
C TYR A 9 -6.30 8.65 20.31
N ARG A 10 -7.31 7.78 20.30
CA ARG A 10 -7.11 6.32 20.43
C ARG A 10 -7.09 5.71 19.04
N VAL A 11 -5.96 5.13 18.67
CA VAL A 11 -5.72 4.59 17.32
C VAL A 11 -5.67 3.07 17.39
N GLY A 12 -6.58 2.43 16.67
CA GLY A 12 -6.57 0.98 16.47
C GLY A 12 -5.81 0.65 15.20
N ILE A 13 -4.82 -0.23 15.29
CA ILE A 13 -4.01 -0.66 14.15
C ILE A 13 -4.35 -2.11 13.83
N ALA A 14 -4.94 -2.33 12.66
CA ALA A 14 -5.15 -3.67 12.12
C ALA A 14 -3.91 -4.09 11.32
N GLY A 15 -3.19 -5.08 11.83
CA GLY A 15 -1.94 -5.59 11.29
C GLY A 15 -0.85 -5.72 12.35
N ALA A 16 0.14 -6.57 12.08
CA ALA A 16 1.32 -6.76 12.95
C ALA A 16 2.63 -6.84 12.13
N GLY A 17 2.60 -6.36 10.89
CA GLY A 17 3.78 -6.27 10.03
C GLY A 17 4.68 -5.08 10.39
N ALA A 18 5.76 -4.89 9.63
CA ALA A 18 6.72 -3.80 9.87
C ALA A 18 6.07 -2.42 9.93
N ILE A 19 5.12 -2.14 9.05
CA ILE A 19 4.42 -0.85 8.99
C ILE A 19 3.47 -0.66 10.18
N ALA A 20 2.77 -1.73 10.60
CA ALA A 20 1.89 -1.69 11.76
C ALA A 20 2.68 -1.40 13.05
N LEU A 21 3.79 -2.13 13.26
CA LEU A 21 4.66 -1.90 14.43
C LEU A 21 5.31 -0.52 14.39
N ALA A 22 5.82 -0.08 13.24
CA ALA A 22 6.39 1.27 13.12
C ALA A 22 5.37 2.36 13.42
N SER A 23 4.13 2.21 12.92
CA SER A 23 3.04 3.14 13.18
C SER A 23 2.63 3.10 14.66
N ALA A 24 2.58 1.91 15.28
CA ALA A 24 2.28 1.77 16.70
C ALA A 24 3.29 2.52 17.57
N ALA A 25 4.59 2.32 17.31
CA ALA A 25 5.66 2.99 18.03
C ALA A 25 5.62 4.51 17.83
N TRP A 26 5.46 4.96 16.59
CA TRP A 26 5.40 6.37 16.23
C TRP A 26 4.24 7.09 16.91
N LEU A 27 3.02 6.55 16.78
CA LEU A 27 1.81 7.15 17.32
C LEU A 27 1.81 7.15 18.85
N ARG A 28 2.32 6.08 19.46
CA ARG A 28 2.42 5.99 20.92
C ARG A 28 3.41 7.02 21.46
N ARG A 29 4.53 7.20 20.78
CA ARG A 29 5.51 8.24 21.12
C ARG A 29 4.95 9.66 20.96
N ALA A 30 4.09 9.89 19.98
CA ALA A 30 3.36 11.16 19.80
C ALA A 30 2.32 11.43 20.90
N GLY A 31 2.09 10.47 21.82
CA GLY A 31 1.20 10.63 22.98
C GLY A 31 -0.22 10.12 22.75
N HIS A 32 -0.48 9.44 21.63
CA HIS A 32 -1.76 8.80 21.36
C HIS A 32 -1.92 7.47 22.13
N GLY A 33 -3.17 7.06 22.36
CA GLY A 33 -3.48 5.69 22.76
C GLY A 33 -3.38 4.77 21.54
N VAL A 34 -2.79 3.59 21.69
CA VAL A 34 -2.57 2.67 20.57
C VAL A 34 -2.96 1.25 20.97
N THR A 35 -3.85 0.65 20.17
CA THR A 35 -4.23 -0.76 20.27
C THR A 35 -3.88 -1.47 18.98
N VAL A 36 -3.16 -2.58 19.05
CA VAL A 36 -2.76 -3.39 17.89
C VAL A 36 -3.60 -4.66 17.84
N TRP A 37 -4.10 -5.01 16.66
CA TRP A 37 -4.73 -6.30 16.41
C TRP A 37 -3.98 -7.04 15.31
N SER A 38 -3.72 -8.33 15.52
CA SER A 38 -3.16 -9.21 14.49
C SER A 38 -4.27 -10.11 13.94
N PRO A 39 -4.80 -9.85 12.73
CA PRO A 39 -5.85 -10.69 12.13
C PRO A 39 -5.45 -12.16 11.95
N GLY A 40 -4.14 -12.43 11.76
CA GLY A 40 -3.58 -13.79 11.71
C GLY A 40 -3.41 -14.45 13.10
N GLY A 41 -3.85 -13.80 14.18
CA GLY A 41 -4.06 -14.42 15.49
C GLY A 41 -2.86 -14.53 16.42
N ARG A 42 -1.63 -14.18 16.02
CA ARG A 42 -0.43 -14.28 16.89
C ARG A 42 0.63 -13.21 16.69
N GLY A 43 0.52 -12.39 15.64
CA GLY A 43 1.60 -11.49 15.23
C GLY A 43 1.92 -10.39 16.25
N ALA A 44 1.05 -10.15 17.24
CA ALA A 44 1.18 -9.10 18.24
C ALA A 44 1.26 -9.63 19.70
N ASP A 45 1.25 -10.95 19.94
CA ASP A 45 1.09 -11.50 21.29
C ASP A 45 2.20 -11.09 22.26
N ALA A 46 3.44 -11.02 21.77
CA ALA A 46 4.58 -10.59 22.59
C ALA A 46 4.39 -9.16 23.14
N LEU A 47 3.65 -8.30 22.45
CA LEU A 47 3.38 -6.91 22.88
C LEU A 47 2.44 -6.83 24.08
N ARG A 48 1.76 -7.92 24.45
CA ARG A 48 0.91 -7.97 25.64
C ARG A 48 1.71 -7.86 26.94
N THR A 49 2.95 -8.34 26.93
CA THR A 49 3.80 -8.45 28.12
C THR A 49 5.14 -7.75 27.98
N GLN A 50 5.54 -7.37 26.76
CA GLN A 50 6.81 -6.72 26.47
C GLN A 50 6.58 -5.40 25.73
N PRO A 51 7.42 -4.39 25.98
CA PRO A 51 7.32 -3.14 25.24
C PRO A 51 7.76 -3.33 23.78
N LEU A 52 7.26 -2.45 22.90
CA LEU A 52 7.70 -2.32 21.53
C LEU A 52 8.95 -1.43 21.49
N GLU A 53 10.05 -1.99 21.00
CA GLU A 53 11.30 -1.28 20.78
C GLU A 53 11.35 -0.79 19.33
N ALA A 54 11.44 0.52 19.16
CA ALA A 54 11.68 1.16 17.89
C ALA A 54 13.14 1.59 17.81
N GLY A 55 13.80 1.30 16.69
CA GLY A 55 15.13 1.82 16.34
C GLY A 55 15.15 2.49 14.97
N GLY A 56 16.34 2.85 14.49
CA GLY A 56 16.55 3.42 13.15
C GLY A 56 16.77 4.93 13.21
N ILE A 57 15.85 5.73 12.66
CA ILE A 57 15.96 7.21 12.73
C ILE A 57 16.12 7.70 14.17
N GLU A 58 15.41 7.07 15.11
CA GLU A 58 15.55 7.29 16.54
C GLU A 58 15.26 5.99 17.30
N SER A 59 15.83 5.86 18.50
CA SER A 59 15.66 4.67 19.35
C SER A 59 14.86 4.98 20.61
N PHE A 60 13.80 4.23 20.86
CA PHE A 60 12.94 4.38 22.03
C PHE A 60 12.09 3.12 22.27
N SER A 61 11.48 3.02 23.45
CA SER A 61 10.63 1.90 23.84
C SER A 61 9.27 2.40 24.33
N VAL A 62 8.18 1.74 23.92
CA VAL A 62 6.80 2.11 24.29
C VAL A 62 5.94 0.90 24.54
N SER A 63 4.97 1.02 25.46
CA SER A 63 3.91 0.01 25.65
C SER A 63 2.67 0.37 24.83
N VAL A 64 2.09 -0.64 24.19
CA VAL A 64 0.84 -0.56 23.40
C VAL A 64 -0.14 -1.60 23.91
N ASP A 65 -1.44 -1.39 23.68
CA ASP A 65 -2.46 -2.39 23.98
C ASP A 65 -2.57 -3.38 22.81
N VAL A 66 -3.09 -4.58 23.08
CA VAL A 66 -3.35 -5.61 22.06
C VAL A 66 -4.81 -6.04 22.15
N ALA A 67 -5.53 -5.97 21.02
CA ALA A 67 -6.90 -6.46 20.92
C ALA A 67 -6.92 -7.93 20.51
N ASP A 68 -7.86 -8.69 21.08
CA ASP A 68 -8.07 -10.10 20.77
C ASP A 68 -8.74 -10.31 19.41
N ASP A 69 -9.61 -9.38 19.03
CA ASP A 69 -10.41 -9.45 17.81
C ASP A 69 -10.75 -8.07 17.23
N ALA A 70 -11.45 -8.07 16.10
CA ALA A 70 -11.94 -6.88 15.42
C ALA A 70 -12.89 -6.04 16.31
N ALA A 71 -13.71 -6.68 17.15
CA ALA A 71 -14.66 -6.00 18.01
C ALA A 71 -13.94 -5.19 19.10
N GLY A 72 -12.97 -5.82 19.77
CA GLY A 72 -12.11 -5.18 20.76
C GLY A 72 -11.27 -4.05 20.17
N LEU A 73 -10.79 -4.20 18.92
CA LEU A 73 -10.10 -3.10 18.24
C LEU A 73 -11.03 -1.90 18.01
N CYS A 74 -12.22 -2.13 17.44
CA CYS A 74 -13.17 -1.06 17.12
C CYS A 74 -13.72 -0.35 18.37
N ALA A 75 -14.01 -1.10 19.44
CA ALA A 75 -14.55 -0.54 20.68
C ALA A 75 -13.60 0.46 21.36
N ASN A 76 -12.30 0.21 21.25
CA ASN A 76 -11.27 0.98 21.94
C ASN A 76 -10.65 2.12 21.11
N SER A 77 -11.08 2.31 19.86
CA SER A 77 -10.36 3.15 18.90
C SER A 77 -11.24 4.20 18.23
N ASP A 78 -10.87 5.47 18.33
CA ASP A 78 -11.54 6.59 17.65
C ASP A 78 -11.22 6.62 16.15
N VAL A 79 -10.04 6.12 15.78
CA VAL A 79 -9.56 6.03 14.40
C VAL A 79 -8.95 4.65 14.20
N LEU A 80 -9.17 4.06 13.02
CA LEU A 80 -8.54 2.80 12.63
C LEU A 80 -7.50 3.03 11.55
N LEU A 81 -6.39 2.31 11.62
CA LEU A 81 -5.33 2.27 10.62
C LEU A 81 -5.14 0.82 10.15
N LEU A 82 -5.40 0.58 8.87
CA LEU A 82 -5.11 -0.69 8.22
C LEU A 82 -3.66 -0.62 7.71
N ALA A 83 -2.79 -1.42 8.33
CA ALA A 83 -1.35 -1.49 8.03
C ALA A 83 -0.94 -2.95 7.72
N LEU A 84 -1.47 -3.48 6.63
CA LEU A 84 -1.23 -4.83 6.14
C LEU A 84 -1.03 -4.80 4.61
N PRO A 85 -0.52 -5.88 3.98
CA PRO A 85 -0.47 -5.98 2.52
C PRO A 85 -1.90 -6.03 1.94
N VAL A 86 -2.07 -5.59 0.69
CA VAL A 86 -3.42 -5.42 0.10
C VAL A 86 -4.20 -6.73 -0.04
N ASN A 87 -3.51 -7.86 -0.17
CA ASN A 87 -4.14 -9.18 -0.20
C ASN A 87 -4.85 -9.59 1.11
N GLY A 88 -4.63 -8.86 2.21
CA GLY A 88 -5.40 -9.04 3.45
C GLY A 88 -6.47 -7.97 3.68
N HIS A 89 -6.57 -6.94 2.82
CA HIS A 89 -7.44 -5.78 3.07
C HIS A 89 -8.90 -6.20 3.21
N ARG A 90 -9.43 -6.95 2.24
CA ARG A 90 -10.84 -7.36 2.25
C ARG A 90 -11.20 -8.16 3.50
N GLN A 91 -10.44 -9.20 3.83
CA GLN A 91 -10.66 -10.03 5.01
C GLN A 91 -10.74 -9.18 6.29
N VAL A 92 -9.81 -8.23 6.46
CA VAL A 92 -9.76 -7.34 7.63
C VAL A 92 -10.90 -6.34 7.62
N MET A 93 -11.21 -5.74 6.47
CA MET A 93 -12.32 -4.81 6.29
C MET A 93 -13.65 -5.49 6.64
N ASP A 94 -13.89 -6.70 6.15
CA ASP A 94 -15.10 -7.48 6.43
C ASP A 94 -15.22 -7.85 7.92
N ALA A 95 -14.10 -8.17 8.58
CA ALA A 95 -14.08 -8.47 10.01
C ALA A 95 -14.37 -7.22 10.88
N LEU A 96 -13.92 -6.04 10.46
CA LEU A 96 -14.15 -4.77 11.16
C LEU A 96 -15.56 -4.23 10.94
N LEU A 97 -16.12 -4.42 9.74
CA LEU A 97 -17.36 -3.81 9.26
C LEU A 97 -18.55 -3.86 10.26
N PRO A 98 -18.85 -4.98 10.93
CA PRO A 98 -19.98 -5.06 11.87
C PRO A 98 -19.84 -4.11 13.06
N PHE A 99 -18.59 -3.78 13.44
CA PHE A 99 -18.23 -3.05 14.65
C PHE A 99 -17.88 -1.59 14.39
N LEU A 100 -17.85 -1.15 13.12
CA LEU A 100 -17.61 0.24 12.77
C LEU A 100 -18.75 1.14 13.26
N ARG A 101 -18.36 2.34 13.72
CA ARG A 101 -19.28 3.32 14.33
C ARG A 101 -19.46 4.53 13.41
N ASP A 102 -20.64 5.13 13.47
CA ASP A 102 -20.90 6.38 12.75
C ASP A 102 -19.91 7.48 13.17
N GLY A 103 -19.41 8.21 12.18
CA GLY A 103 -18.40 9.26 12.34
C GLY A 103 -16.96 8.76 12.47
N GLN A 104 -16.72 7.45 12.52
CA GLN A 104 -15.38 6.88 12.63
C GLN A 104 -14.60 7.04 11.33
N THR A 105 -13.29 7.29 11.45
CA THR A 105 -12.37 7.32 10.30
C THR A 105 -11.54 6.05 10.25
N VAL A 106 -11.47 5.45 9.05
CA VAL A 106 -10.59 4.32 8.75
C VAL A 106 -9.54 4.77 7.72
N ILE A 107 -8.27 4.62 8.06
CA ILE A 107 -7.13 4.98 7.19
C ILE A 107 -6.59 3.69 6.57
N VAL A 108 -6.60 3.59 5.24
CA VAL A 108 -5.98 2.50 4.48
C VAL A 108 -4.57 2.91 4.09
N SER A 109 -3.57 2.35 4.78
CA SER A 109 -2.15 2.63 4.51
C SER A 109 -1.66 1.82 3.31
N SER A 110 -1.11 2.49 2.29
CA SER A 110 -0.69 1.85 1.03
C SER A 110 -1.84 1.16 0.30
N MET A 111 -2.92 1.90 0.05
CA MET A 111 -4.08 1.45 -0.70
C MET A 111 -3.70 1.08 -2.14
N ALA A 112 -4.18 -0.09 -2.57
CA ALA A 112 -4.21 -0.53 -3.96
C ALA A 112 -5.61 -1.12 -4.28
N SER A 113 -5.90 -1.30 -5.58
CA SER A 113 -7.15 -1.91 -6.08
C SER A 113 -8.45 -1.35 -5.49
N LEU A 114 -8.47 -0.05 -5.19
CA LEU A 114 -9.65 0.63 -4.63
C LEU A 114 -10.19 -0.01 -3.34
N SER A 115 -9.31 -0.61 -2.53
CA SER A 115 -9.71 -1.20 -1.24
C SER A 115 -10.40 -0.18 -0.31
N SER A 116 -10.09 1.12 -0.43
CA SER A 116 -10.84 2.16 0.28
C SER A 116 -12.29 2.32 -0.20
N LEU A 117 -12.54 2.21 -1.52
CA LEU A 117 -13.89 2.21 -2.09
C LEU A 117 -14.68 0.99 -1.62
N TYR A 118 -14.04 -0.18 -1.62
CA TYR A 118 -14.66 -1.42 -1.13
C TYR A 118 -15.21 -1.25 0.29
N LEU A 119 -14.36 -0.79 1.22
CA LEU A 119 -14.78 -0.57 2.60
C LEU A 119 -15.87 0.50 2.71
N HIS A 120 -15.72 1.61 2.00
CA HIS A 120 -16.68 2.72 2.06
C HIS A 120 -18.07 2.27 1.60
N GLU A 121 -18.18 1.60 0.46
CA GLU A 121 -19.48 1.13 -0.06
C GLU A 121 -20.06 0.00 0.79
N ALA A 122 -19.21 -0.89 1.32
CA ALA A 122 -19.67 -1.92 2.25
C ALA A 122 -20.26 -1.30 3.53
N ALA A 123 -19.62 -0.26 4.07
CA ALA A 123 -20.13 0.49 5.21
C ALA A 123 -21.45 1.20 4.90
N VAL A 124 -21.55 1.88 3.75
CA VAL A 124 -22.80 2.54 3.32
C VAL A 124 -23.94 1.53 3.18
N ARG A 125 -23.69 0.36 2.55
CA ARG A 125 -24.69 -0.72 2.44
C ARG A 125 -25.12 -1.28 3.80
N ALA A 126 -24.20 -1.30 4.77
CA ALA A 126 -24.49 -1.70 6.15
C ALA A 126 -25.14 -0.59 6.99
N GLY A 127 -25.49 0.57 6.39
CA GLY A 127 -26.10 1.70 7.08
C GLY A 127 -25.16 2.45 8.01
N ARG A 128 -23.83 2.35 7.78
CA ARG A 128 -22.79 3.04 8.56
C ARG A 128 -22.31 4.28 7.82
N ARG A 129 -22.10 5.37 8.57
CA ARG A 129 -21.53 6.62 8.05
C ARG A 129 -20.09 6.78 8.53
N ILE A 130 -19.14 6.32 7.74
CA ILE A 130 -17.71 6.43 8.05
C ILE A 130 -16.98 7.30 7.02
N THR A 131 -15.81 7.79 7.39
CA THR A 131 -14.83 8.32 6.44
C THR A 131 -13.78 7.24 6.19
N VAL A 132 -13.47 6.93 4.93
CA VAL A 132 -12.33 6.09 4.57
C VAL A 132 -11.26 6.95 3.93
N ALA A 133 -10.17 7.19 4.63
CA ALA A 133 -9.00 7.88 4.11
C ALA A 133 -8.03 6.86 3.50
N SER A 134 -7.29 7.25 2.45
CA SER A 134 -6.32 6.37 1.79
C SER A 134 -5.02 7.09 1.49
N PHE A 135 -3.92 6.37 1.74
CA PHE A 135 -2.59 6.75 1.27
C PHE A 135 -2.21 5.87 0.07
N GLY A 136 -1.66 6.46 -0.99
CA GLY A 136 -1.07 5.67 -2.10
C GLY A 136 0.26 4.99 -1.74
N THR A 137 0.77 5.20 -0.53
CA THR A 137 2.01 4.61 0.00
C THR A 137 1.96 4.54 1.52
N THR A 138 3.00 4.01 2.16
CA THR A 138 3.12 4.02 3.62
C THR A 138 3.75 5.33 4.10
N VAL A 139 3.29 5.87 5.24
CA VAL A 139 3.90 7.07 5.86
C VAL A 139 5.32 6.79 6.34
N LEU A 140 5.54 5.59 6.86
CA LEU A 140 6.82 5.11 7.38
C LEU A 140 7.39 4.03 6.47
N THR A 141 8.71 3.98 6.34
CA THR A 141 9.44 2.83 5.83
C THR A 141 10.07 2.13 7.03
N ALA A 142 9.81 0.83 7.18
CA ALA A 142 10.30 0.10 8.33
C ALA A 142 10.60 -1.37 8.00
N ARG A 143 11.43 -1.99 8.83
CA ARG A 143 11.69 -3.42 8.83
C ARG A 143 11.36 -3.98 10.20
N ARG A 144 10.56 -5.04 10.24
CA ARG A 144 10.31 -5.81 11.46
C ARG A 144 11.55 -6.67 11.74
N GLU A 145 12.06 -6.62 12.96
CA GLU A 145 13.23 -7.40 13.38
C GLU A 145 12.82 -8.57 14.27
N SER A 146 11.76 -8.41 15.08
CA SER A 146 11.22 -9.48 15.92
C SER A 146 9.74 -9.28 16.26
N GLY A 147 9.22 -10.06 17.22
CA GLY A 147 7.89 -9.90 17.80
C GLY A 147 7.62 -8.49 18.35
N THR A 148 8.67 -7.87 18.91
CA THR A 148 8.62 -6.63 19.71
C THR A 148 9.62 -5.58 19.22
N GLN A 149 10.29 -5.80 18.08
CA GLN A 149 11.30 -4.89 17.56
C GLN A 149 11.02 -4.48 16.12
N VAL A 150 11.12 -3.17 15.87
CA VAL A 150 10.96 -2.58 14.54
C VAL A 150 12.01 -1.50 14.29
N LYS A 151 12.63 -1.54 13.12
CA LYS A 151 13.54 -0.50 12.65
C LYS A 151 12.81 0.45 11.71
N VAL A 152 12.56 1.67 12.16
CA VAL A 152 11.99 2.75 11.35
C VAL A 152 13.12 3.40 10.55
N MET A 153 13.12 3.23 9.24
CA MET A 153 14.19 3.73 8.37
C MET A 153 13.94 5.16 7.93
N THR A 154 12.68 5.51 7.68
CA THR A 154 12.31 6.83 7.12
C THR A 154 10.87 7.15 7.47
N ARG A 155 10.60 8.43 7.74
CA ARG A 155 9.26 9.02 7.67
C ARG A 155 9.18 9.88 6.42
N ARG A 156 8.21 9.61 5.54
CA ARG A 156 8.09 10.33 4.26
C ARG A 156 7.75 11.79 4.52
N LYS A 157 8.34 12.70 3.73
CA LYS A 157 8.12 14.15 3.87
C LYS A 157 6.80 14.62 3.25
N ALA A 158 6.28 13.88 2.27
CA ALA A 158 5.06 14.20 1.56
C ALA A 158 4.25 12.92 1.32
N VAL A 159 2.98 12.92 1.71
CA VAL A 159 2.02 11.83 1.49
C VAL A 159 0.68 12.41 1.05
N GLY A 160 0.20 11.99 -0.11
CA GLY A 160 -1.13 12.35 -0.60
C GLY A 160 -2.22 11.56 0.14
N VAL A 161 -3.32 12.25 0.47
CA VAL A 161 -4.48 11.68 1.17
C VAL A 161 -5.71 11.89 0.30
N SER A 162 -6.36 10.80 -0.06
CA SER A 162 -7.72 10.81 -0.61
C SER A 162 -8.71 10.35 0.46
N ALA A 163 -9.99 10.71 0.32
CA ALA A 163 -11.03 10.31 1.26
C ALA A 163 -12.32 9.93 0.55
N LEU A 164 -13.10 9.03 1.17
CA LEU A 164 -14.45 8.70 0.79
C LEU A 164 -15.38 8.88 2.01
N PRO A 165 -16.40 9.77 1.93
CA PRO A 165 -16.70 10.64 0.78
C PRO A 165 -15.62 11.72 0.56
N GLY A 166 -15.43 12.15 -0.69
CA GLY A 166 -14.39 13.12 -1.08
C GLY A 166 -14.49 14.47 -0.36
N THR A 167 -15.69 14.86 0.06
CA THR A 167 -15.95 16.08 0.85
C THR A 167 -15.26 16.12 2.21
N ARG A 168 -14.72 14.98 2.68
CA ARG A 168 -14.05 14.85 3.98
C ARG A 168 -12.52 14.86 3.87
N VAL A 169 -11.97 15.15 2.69
CA VAL A 169 -10.51 15.07 2.44
C VAL A 169 -9.71 16.01 3.34
N ASP A 170 -10.19 17.24 3.58
CA ASP A 170 -9.47 18.20 4.42
C ASP A 170 -9.43 17.75 5.89
N GLU A 171 -10.54 17.19 6.39
CA GLU A 171 -10.59 16.58 7.73
C GLU A 171 -9.65 15.36 7.82
N ALA A 172 -9.58 14.54 6.77
CA ALA A 172 -8.67 13.41 6.71
C ALA A 172 -7.20 13.86 6.70
N VAL A 173 -6.86 14.92 5.96
CA VAL A 173 -5.51 15.52 5.96
C VAL A 173 -5.16 16.04 7.35
N ALA A 174 -6.05 16.82 7.98
CA ALA A 174 -5.83 17.32 9.33
C ALA A 174 -5.62 16.20 10.35
N LEU A 175 -6.44 15.14 10.29
CA LEU A 175 -6.26 13.96 11.12
C LEU A 175 -4.89 13.29 10.90
N CYS A 176 -4.47 13.12 9.65
CA CYS A 176 -3.18 12.51 9.35
C CYS A 176 -2.01 13.38 9.85
N THR A 177 -2.13 14.70 9.76
CA THR A 177 -1.18 15.66 10.32
C THR A 177 -1.12 15.56 11.85
N ASP A 178 -2.26 15.48 12.54
CA ASP A 178 -2.28 15.28 13.99
C ASP A 178 -1.57 13.97 14.40
N LEU A 179 -1.79 12.90 13.64
CA LEU A 179 -1.26 11.57 13.95
C LEU A 179 0.24 11.45 13.64
N PHE A 180 0.69 11.97 12.49
CA PHE A 180 2.03 11.70 11.96
C PHE A 180 2.88 12.95 11.70
N GLY A 181 2.39 14.14 12.05
CA GLY A 181 3.04 15.43 11.80
C GLY A 181 2.83 15.97 10.37
N GLU A 182 3.41 17.12 10.07
CA GLU A 182 3.26 17.86 8.80
C GLU A 182 3.64 17.08 7.52
N GLY A 183 3.11 17.49 6.37
CA GLY A 183 3.47 16.89 5.07
C GLY A 183 2.41 15.97 4.47
N PHE A 184 1.16 16.14 4.87
CA PHE A 184 0.01 15.56 4.21
C PHE A 184 -0.67 16.60 3.30
N SER A 185 -1.14 16.15 2.14
CA SER A 185 -1.87 17.01 1.20
C SER A 185 -3.04 16.26 0.61
N ALA A 186 -4.12 16.96 0.28
CA ALA A 186 -5.24 16.36 -0.43
C ALA A 186 -4.78 15.80 -1.79
N GLN A 187 -5.28 14.62 -2.14
CA GLN A 187 -5.15 14.00 -3.45
C GLN A 187 -6.56 13.71 -3.98
N GLY A 188 -6.74 13.88 -5.29
CA GLY A 188 -8.06 13.88 -5.94
C GLY A 188 -8.96 12.72 -5.53
N ASN A 189 -8.53 11.47 -5.76
CA ASN A 189 -9.29 10.29 -5.35
C ASN A 189 -8.40 9.06 -5.17
N ALA A 190 -9.00 7.97 -4.68
CA ALA A 190 -8.30 6.71 -4.46
C ALA A 190 -7.74 6.10 -5.75
N LEU A 191 -8.40 6.26 -6.91
CA LEU A 191 -7.89 5.72 -8.17
C LEU A 191 -6.58 6.39 -8.58
N ALA A 192 -6.46 7.71 -8.41
CA ALA A 192 -5.21 8.43 -8.66
C ALA A 192 -4.08 7.93 -7.76
N SER A 193 -4.37 7.63 -6.49
CA SER A 193 -3.40 7.03 -5.57
C SER A 193 -2.96 5.62 -6.02
N ALA A 194 -3.90 4.77 -6.44
CA ALA A 194 -3.61 3.41 -6.89
C ALA A 194 -2.76 3.40 -8.17
N LEU A 195 -3.12 4.23 -9.15
CA LEU A 195 -2.42 4.33 -10.43
C LEU A 195 -1.07 5.03 -10.32
N ALA A 196 -0.81 5.81 -9.28
CA ALA A 196 0.51 6.42 -9.04
C ALA A 196 1.57 5.40 -8.58
N ASN A 197 1.15 4.20 -8.13
CA ASN A 197 2.07 3.15 -7.73
C ASN A 197 2.73 2.51 -8.96
N VAL A 198 4.06 2.62 -9.04
CA VAL A 198 4.87 2.05 -10.13
C VAL A 198 5.46 0.67 -9.80
N ASN A 199 5.26 0.20 -8.56
CA ASN A 199 5.84 -1.06 -8.10
C ASN A 199 5.39 -2.25 -8.95
N PRO A 200 4.09 -2.41 -9.32
CA PRO A 200 3.68 -3.55 -10.13
C PRO A 200 4.39 -3.62 -11.48
N GLN A 201 4.60 -2.47 -12.12
CA GLN A 201 5.27 -2.36 -13.42
C GLN A 201 6.76 -2.71 -13.32
N SER A 202 7.41 -2.44 -12.18
CA SER A 202 8.81 -2.82 -11.93
C SER A 202 8.95 -4.27 -11.47
N HIS A 203 8.23 -4.63 -10.42
CA HIS A 203 8.35 -5.91 -9.73
C HIS A 203 7.91 -7.07 -10.61
N GLY A 204 6.87 -6.89 -11.44
CA GLY A 204 6.35 -7.97 -12.26
C GLY A 204 7.35 -8.50 -13.28
N PRO A 205 7.87 -7.66 -14.19
CA PRO A 205 8.95 -8.04 -15.09
C PRO A 205 10.20 -8.56 -14.37
N LEU A 206 10.60 -7.92 -13.25
CA LEU A 206 11.75 -8.39 -12.47
C LEU A 206 11.56 -9.81 -11.94
N ALA A 207 10.38 -10.13 -11.39
CA ALA A 207 10.08 -11.46 -10.88
C ALA A 207 10.02 -12.49 -12.02
N VAL A 208 9.28 -12.21 -13.09
CA VAL A 208 9.11 -13.13 -14.23
C VAL A 208 10.45 -13.43 -14.91
N PHE A 209 11.25 -12.42 -15.21
CA PHE A 209 12.51 -12.61 -15.94
C PHE A 209 13.67 -13.12 -15.07
N ASN A 210 13.50 -13.18 -13.75
CA ASN A 210 14.48 -13.74 -12.81
C ASN A 210 13.91 -14.91 -12.01
N TRP A 211 12.84 -15.57 -12.48
CA TRP A 211 12.13 -16.58 -11.70
C TRP A 211 13.02 -17.74 -11.24
N THR A 212 13.89 -18.24 -12.12
CA THR A 212 14.83 -19.31 -11.75
C THR A 212 15.81 -18.91 -10.64
N ARG A 213 16.18 -17.61 -10.56
CA ARG A 213 17.00 -17.08 -9.46
C ARG A 213 16.23 -17.09 -8.14
N ILE A 214 14.94 -16.75 -8.20
CA ILE A 214 14.03 -16.79 -7.04
C ILE A 214 13.91 -18.24 -6.54
N GLU A 215 13.65 -19.20 -7.41
CA GLU A 215 13.52 -20.63 -7.06
C GLU A 215 14.82 -21.23 -6.50
N ARG A 216 15.96 -20.77 -7.00
CA ARG A 216 17.29 -21.18 -6.53
C ARG A 216 17.77 -20.40 -5.30
N ALA A 217 16.95 -19.49 -4.79
CA ALA A 217 17.30 -18.58 -3.69
C ALA A 217 18.64 -17.85 -3.91
N GLU A 218 18.95 -17.47 -5.16
CA GLU A 218 20.18 -16.77 -5.50
C GLU A 218 20.18 -15.35 -4.93
N ASN A 219 21.37 -14.83 -4.60
CA ASN A 219 21.50 -13.40 -4.30
C ASN A 219 21.58 -12.61 -5.61
N TRP A 220 20.57 -11.80 -5.91
CA TRP A 220 20.52 -10.98 -7.11
C TRP A 220 20.08 -9.53 -6.78
N PRO A 221 20.85 -8.50 -7.17
CA PRO A 221 20.45 -7.11 -6.96
C PRO A 221 19.45 -6.65 -8.02
N GLN A 222 18.35 -6.02 -7.60
CA GLN A 222 17.26 -5.64 -8.52
C GLN A 222 17.72 -4.68 -9.62
N TYR A 223 18.45 -3.62 -9.27
CA TYR A 223 18.93 -2.64 -10.24
C TYR A 223 19.93 -3.24 -11.24
N HIS A 224 20.69 -4.27 -10.83
CA HIS A 224 21.55 -5.01 -11.75
C HIS A 224 20.73 -5.82 -12.77
N CYS A 225 19.61 -6.39 -12.32
CA CYS A 225 18.72 -7.22 -13.14
C CYS A 225 17.72 -6.42 -13.99
N MET A 226 17.60 -5.10 -13.78
CA MET A 226 16.93 -4.16 -14.70
C MET A 226 17.82 -3.90 -15.94
N THR A 227 18.12 -4.98 -16.68
CA THR A 227 18.91 -4.94 -17.92
C THR A 227 18.13 -4.26 -19.06
N PRO A 228 18.76 -3.83 -20.17
CA PRO A 228 18.06 -3.12 -21.25
C PRO A 228 16.79 -3.82 -21.77
N GLY A 229 16.77 -5.16 -21.82
CA GLY A 229 15.57 -5.91 -22.23
C GLY A 229 14.46 -5.89 -21.18
N VAL A 230 14.83 -6.05 -19.91
CA VAL A 230 13.88 -6.00 -18.78
C VAL A 230 13.32 -4.58 -18.62
N SER A 231 14.16 -3.56 -18.73
CA SER A 231 13.74 -2.16 -18.68
C SER A 231 12.73 -1.82 -19.78
N ARG A 232 12.92 -2.29 -21.02
CA ARG A 232 11.92 -2.10 -22.09
C ARG A 232 10.57 -2.72 -21.77
N ALA A 233 10.55 -3.87 -21.10
CA ALA A 233 9.30 -4.48 -20.66
C ALA A 233 8.62 -3.63 -19.56
N ILE A 234 9.40 -3.15 -18.58
CA ILE A 234 8.90 -2.25 -17.52
C ILE A 234 8.33 -0.96 -18.13
N GLU A 235 9.05 -0.34 -19.08
CA GLU A 235 8.62 0.87 -19.79
C GLU A 235 7.32 0.65 -20.59
N ALA A 236 7.15 -0.52 -21.22
CA ALA A 236 5.92 -0.88 -21.92
C ALA A 236 4.72 -1.03 -20.98
N LEU A 237 4.89 -1.70 -19.84
CA LEU A 237 3.86 -1.80 -18.80
C LEU A 237 3.53 -0.42 -18.21
N ASP A 238 4.53 0.44 -18.04
CA ASP A 238 4.33 1.81 -17.56
C ASP A 238 3.56 2.68 -18.57
N ALA A 239 3.85 2.53 -19.86
CA ALA A 239 3.10 3.21 -20.92
C ALA A 239 1.61 2.83 -20.90
N GLU A 240 1.30 1.54 -20.72
CA GLU A 240 -0.08 1.06 -20.57
C GLU A 240 -0.75 1.65 -19.31
N ARG A 241 -0.06 1.61 -18.15
CA ARG A 241 -0.56 2.22 -16.90
C ARG A 241 -0.90 3.70 -17.09
N ARG A 242 -0.04 4.46 -17.77
CA ARG A 242 -0.26 5.89 -18.05
C ARG A 242 -1.42 6.10 -19.02
N ALA A 243 -1.54 5.28 -20.07
CA ALA A 243 -2.65 5.37 -21.01
C ALA A 243 -3.99 5.07 -20.33
N VAL A 244 -4.03 4.06 -19.46
CA VAL A 244 -5.19 3.75 -18.61
C VAL A 244 -5.51 4.95 -17.71
N ALA A 245 -4.53 5.48 -16.98
CA ALA A 245 -4.74 6.65 -16.12
C ALA A 245 -5.29 7.86 -16.89
N ALA A 246 -4.74 8.16 -18.06
CA ALA A 246 -5.20 9.26 -18.91
C ALA A 246 -6.65 9.08 -19.36
N ALA A 247 -7.09 7.84 -19.63
CA ALA A 247 -8.48 7.56 -19.98
C ALA A 247 -9.47 7.83 -18.83
N PHE A 248 -8.99 7.78 -17.57
CA PHE A 248 -9.74 8.22 -16.38
C PHE A 248 -9.54 9.72 -16.06
N GLY A 249 -8.89 10.49 -16.93
CA GLY A 249 -8.58 11.91 -16.70
C GLY A 249 -7.51 12.13 -15.62
N ILE A 250 -6.72 11.11 -15.30
CA ILE A 250 -5.69 11.15 -14.27
C ILE A 250 -4.32 11.24 -14.93
N GLU A 251 -3.54 12.27 -14.58
CA GLU A 251 -2.16 12.40 -15.01
C GLU A 251 -1.21 11.70 -14.03
N VAL A 252 -0.41 10.77 -14.53
CA VAL A 252 0.66 10.10 -13.77
C VAL A 252 1.96 10.12 -14.56
N GLY A 253 3.05 10.42 -13.88
CA GLY A 253 4.37 10.54 -14.50
C GLY A 253 4.96 9.19 -14.93
N PRO A 254 5.98 9.21 -15.82
CA PRO A 254 6.77 8.04 -16.16
C PRO A 254 7.46 7.43 -14.93
N ILE A 255 7.76 6.14 -15.01
CA ILE A 255 8.52 5.44 -13.98
C ILE A 255 9.93 6.02 -13.76
N GLU A 256 10.57 6.54 -14.80
CA GLU A 256 11.87 7.19 -14.74
C GLU A 256 11.82 8.45 -13.86
N ALA A 257 10.74 9.23 -13.98
CA ALA A 257 10.52 10.40 -13.13
C ALA A 257 10.31 10.02 -11.65
N HIS A 258 9.77 8.83 -11.38
CA HIS A 258 9.69 8.29 -10.01
C HIS A 258 11.09 7.99 -9.46
N PHE A 259 11.96 7.33 -10.23
CA PHE A 259 13.34 7.05 -9.82
C PHE A 259 14.16 8.34 -9.63
N ALA A 260 14.04 9.29 -10.56
CA ALA A 260 14.70 10.59 -10.46
C ALA A 260 14.29 11.35 -9.20
N ARG A 261 12.99 11.39 -8.87
CA ARG A 261 12.49 12.05 -7.65
C ARG A 261 12.93 11.34 -6.37
N SER A 262 12.95 10.01 -6.38
CA SER A 262 13.25 9.20 -5.19
C SER A 262 14.74 9.11 -4.88
N PHE A 263 15.59 9.12 -5.91
CA PHE A 263 17.02 8.83 -5.78
C PHE A 263 17.96 9.87 -6.40
N GLY A 264 17.43 10.91 -7.05
CA GLY A 264 18.23 11.97 -7.65
C GLY A 264 19.09 11.50 -8.83
N THR A 265 18.56 10.59 -9.65
CA THR A 265 19.27 10.07 -10.83
C THR A 265 19.37 11.11 -11.94
N GLN A 266 20.44 11.05 -12.72
CA GLN A 266 20.68 11.98 -13.84
C GLN A 266 20.31 11.37 -15.19
N SER A 267 20.34 10.05 -15.27
CA SER A 267 20.00 9.31 -16.49
C SER A 267 18.51 9.43 -16.82
N GLU A 268 18.18 9.45 -18.11
CA GLU A 268 16.79 9.57 -18.59
C GLU A 268 16.15 8.22 -18.94
N LYS A 269 16.95 7.24 -19.36
CA LYS A 269 16.47 5.89 -19.72
C LYS A 269 16.50 4.97 -18.52
N LEU A 270 15.49 4.11 -18.35
CA LEU A 270 15.37 3.27 -17.16
C LEU A 270 16.56 2.32 -16.97
N ALA A 271 17.10 1.75 -18.05
CA ALA A 271 18.28 0.86 -17.97
C ALA A 271 19.52 1.60 -17.46
N ASP A 272 19.72 2.84 -17.91
CA ASP A 272 20.85 3.68 -17.51
C ASP A 272 20.67 4.17 -16.06
N ILE A 273 19.44 4.54 -15.68
CA ILE A 273 19.05 4.83 -14.29
C ILE A 273 19.38 3.65 -13.38
N ALA A 274 19.01 2.43 -13.79
CA ALA A 274 19.26 1.23 -13.00
C ALA A 274 20.76 0.93 -12.87
N ALA A 275 21.53 1.05 -13.97
CA ALA A 275 22.98 0.90 -13.94
C ALA A 275 23.65 1.95 -13.02
N GLU A 276 23.22 3.21 -13.10
CA GLU A 276 23.66 4.31 -12.24
C GLU A 276 23.40 3.99 -10.76
N LEU A 277 22.18 3.55 -10.43
CA LEU A 277 21.80 3.20 -9.05
C LEU A 277 22.54 1.96 -8.55
N HIS A 278 22.73 0.95 -9.41
CA HIS A 278 23.51 -0.24 -9.07
C HIS A 278 24.97 0.13 -8.77
N ALA A 279 25.61 0.97 -9.60
CA ALA A 279 26.97 1.42 -9.36
C ALA A 279 27.10 2.23 -8.06
N LYS A 280 26.13 3.09 -7.76
CA LYS A 280 26.14 3.93 -6.55
C LYS A 280 25.80 3.17 -5.25
N ARG A 281 24.94 2.14 -5.32
CA ARG A 281 24.29 1.56 -4.13
C ARG A 281 24.15 0.03 -4.14
N GLY A 282 24.52 -0.67 -5.21
CA GLY A 282 24.25 -2.09 -5.44
C GLY A 282 22.77 -2.39 -5.74
N GLY A 283 21.83 -1.68 -5.12
CA GLY A 283 20.40 -1.91 -5.25
C GLY A 283 19.85 -2.89 -4.21
N PRO A 284 18.53 -2.86 -3.98
CA PRO A 284 17.91 -3.78 -3.03
C PRO A 284 18.06 -5.24 -3.51
N PRO A 285 18.16 -6.21 -2.58
CA PRO A 285 18.13 -7.62 -2.96
C PRO A 285 16.76 -7.96 -3.57
N GLY A 286 16.75 -8.76 -4.62
CA GLY A 286 15.53 -9.36 -5.14
C GLY A 286 15.02 -10.49 -4.25
N PRO A 287 13.75 -10.91 -4.41
CA PRO A 287 13.20 -12.02 -3.66
C PRO A 287 13.94 -13.33 -3.92
N THR A 288 13.98 -14.18 -2.90
CA THR A 288 14.59 -15.53 -2.93
C THR A 288 13.60 -16.61 -2.55
N GLN A 289 12.31 -16.27 -2.44
CA GLN A 289 11.20 -17.16 -2.11
C GLN A 289 10.07 -16.92 -3.12
N THR A 290 9.39 -17.99 -3.53
CA THR A 290 8.35 -17.97 -4.57
C THR A 290 7.04 -17.35 -4.10
N ASP A 291 6.77 -17.34 -2.78
CA ASP A 291 5.63 -16.67 -2.15
C ASP A 291 5.80 -15.14 -2.02
N THR A 292 6.77 -14.57 -2.74
CA THR A 292 7.07 -13.14 -2.74
C THR A 292 5.86 -12.27 -3.09
N ARG A 293 5.76 -11.14 -2.38
CA ARG A 293 4.77 -10.08 -2.63
C ARG A 293 4.87 -9.47 -4.04
N TYR A 294 6.04 -9.58 -4.69
CA TYR A 294 6.21 -9.14 -6.08
C TYR A 294 5.25 -9.86 -7.03
N VAL A 295 4.79 -11.03 -6.63
CA VAL A 295 3.80 -11.80 -7.37
C VAL A 295 2.49 -11.87 -6.61
N SER A 296 2.50 -12.29 -5.34
CA SER A 296 1.28 -12.53 -4.55
C SER A 296 0.46 -11.26 -4.24
N GLU A 297 1.05 -10.07 -4.42
CA GLU A 297 0.38 -8.79 -4.20
C GLU A 297 0.32 -7.96 -5.49
N ASP A 298 1.47 -7.71 -6.12
CA ASP A 298 1.56 -6.78 -7.26
C ASP A 298 0.91 -7.32 -8.55
N MET A 299 0.82 -8.64 -8.73
CA MET A 299 0.11 -9.21 -9.88
C MET A 299 -1.41 -9.03 -9.76
N PRO A 300 -2.09 -9.56 -8.73
CA PRO A 300 -3.54 -9.43 -8.61
C PRO A 300 -3.97 -7.97 -8.38
N TYR A 301 -3.33 -7.27 -7.44
CA TYR A 301 -3.82 -5.97 -6.97
C TYR A 301 -3.17 -4.77 -7.69
N GLY A 302 -2.20 -5.03 -8.57
CA GLY A 302 -1.52 -4.03 -9.38
C GLY A 302 -1.75 -4.25 -10.87
N LEU A 303 -1.13 -5.28 -11.45
CA LEU A 303 -1.17 -5.51 -12.90
C LEU A 303 -2.54 -5.98 -13.40
N ALA A 304 -3.15 -6.98 -12.78
CA ALA A 304 -4.50 -7.43 -13.14
C ALA A 304 -5.55 -6.33 -12.87
N PHE A 305 -5.33 -5.49 -11.86
CA PHE A 305 -6.14 -4.30 -11.63
C PHE A 305 -6.01 -3.28 -12.77
N VAL A 306 -4.80 -2.99 -13.25
CA VAL A 306 -4.60 -2.13 -14.43
C VAL A 306 -5.25 -2.73 -15.68
N GLU A 307 -5.17 -4.04 -15.89
CA GLU A 307 -5.87 -4.74 -16.99
C GLU A 307 -7.39 -4.58 -16.88
N ALA A 308 -7.97 -4.72 -15.68
CA ALA A 308 -9.40 -4.51 -15.45
C ALA A 308 -9.83 -3.06 -15.73
N LEU A 309 -9.04 -2.08 -15.32
CA LEU A 309 -9.28 -0.67 -15.65
C LEU A 309 -9.14 -0.39 -17.16
N GLY A 310 -8.17 -1.03 -17.82
CA GLY A 310 -8.01 -0.96 -19.27
C GLY A 310 -9.24 -1.47 -20.01
N ALA A 311 -9.84 -2.57 -19.54
CA ALA A 311 -11.09 -3.09 -20.08
C ALA A 311 -12.25 -2.10 -19.94
N ILE A 312 -12.41 -1.45 -18.78
CA ILE A 312 -13.43 -0.40 -18.55
C ILE A 312 -13.23 0.79 -19.50
N ALA A 313 -11.98 1.20 -19.69
CA ALA A 313 -11.62 2.37 -20.47
C ALA A 313 -11.50 2.11 -21.99
N GLY A 314 -11.57 0.85 -22.43
CA GLY A 314 -11.27 0.46 -23.81
C GLY A 314 -9.80 0.66 -24.22
N VAL A 315 -8.88 0.65 -23.25
CA VAL A 315 -7.43 0.80 -23.47
C VAL A 315 -6.77 -0.57 -23.46
N PRO A 316 -6.11 -0.99 -24.55
CA PRO A 316 -5.39 -2.27 -24.59
C PRO A 316 -4.20 -2.30 -23.62
N THR A 317 -4.04 -3.42 -22.91
CA THR A 317 -2.90 -3.65 -21.99
C THR A 317 -2.14 -4.97 -22.28
N PRO A 318 -1.67 -5.21 -23.52
CA PRO A 318 -1.06 -6.48 -23.92
C PRO A 318 0.23 -6.83 -23.16
N ALA A 319 1.07 -5.86 -22.83
CA ALA A 319 2.31 -6.09 -22.08
C ALA A 319 1.99 -6.49 -20.63
N THR A 320 1.06 -5.79 -19.98
CA THR A 320 0.52 -6.13 -18.66
C THR A 320 -0.03 -7.56 -18.66
N ARG A 321 -0.89 -7.89 -19.63
CA ARG A 321 -1.45 -9.23 -19.80
C ARG A 321 -0.36 -10.30 -19.95
N THR A 322 0.65 -10.04 -20.77
CA THR A 322 1.75 -10.99 -21.01
C THR A 322 2.52 -11.31 -19.74
N ILE A 323 2.82 -10.29 -18.91
CA ILE A 323 3.54 -10.49 -17.64
C ILE A 323 2.66 -11.23 -16.63
N VAL A 324 1.36 -10.91 -16.54
CA VAL A 324 0.42 -11.63 -15.66
C VAL A 324 0.27 -13.09 -16.10
N ASP A 325 0.15 -13.36 -17.39
CA ASP A 325 0.06 -14.71 -17.95
C ASP A 325 1.34 -15.51 -17.67
N ALA A 326 2.51 -14.92 -17.88
CA ALA A 326 3.80 -15.56 -17.58
C ALA A 326 3.96 -15.86 -16.09
N ALA A 327 3.63 -14.91 -15.21
CA ALA A 327 3.65 -15.12 -13.76
C ALA A 327 2.70 -16.25 -13.35
N SER A 328 1.50 -16.29 -13.95
CA SER A 328 0.51 -17.33 -13.68
C SER A 328 0.99 -18.71 -14.14
N LEU A 329 1.61 -18.79 -15.31
CA LEU A 329 2.18 -20.03 -15.86
C LEU A 329 3.28 -20.62 -14.98
N VAL A 330 4.22 -19.79 -14.50
CA VAL A 330 5.34 -20.30 -13.69
C VAL A 330 4.93 -20.68 -12.26
N ASN A 331 3.83 -20.11 -11.74
CA ASN A 331 3.33 -20.40 -10.40
C ASN A 331 2.18 -21.43 -10.36
N GLY A 332 1.51 -21.68 -11.48
CA GLY A 332 0.29 -22.49 -11.51
C GLY A 332 -0.90 -21.82 -10.80
N ILE A 333 -0.91 -20.49 -10.70
CA ILE A 333 -1.93 -19.68 -10.02
C ILE A 333 -2.48 -18.67 -11.01
N ASP A 334 -3.80 -18.59 -11.18
CA ASP A 334 -4.41 -17.49 -11.95
C ASP A 334 -4.46 -16.22 -11.11
N TYR A 335 -3.52 -15.30 -11.36
CA TYR A 335 -3.46 -14.04 -10.62
C TYR A 335 -4.60 -13.07 -10.93
N ARG A 336 -5.37 -13.25 -12.00
CA ARG A 336 -6.56 -12.42 -12.24
C ARG A 336 -7.68 -12.74 -11.24
N CYS A 337 -7.83 -14.02 -10.89
CA CYS A 337 -8.77 -14.45 -9.86
C CYS A 337 -8.30 -14.13 -8.43
N GLY A 338 -7.03 -13.72 -8.26
CA GLY A 338 -6.45 -13.41 -6.95
C GLY A 338 -6.87 -12.06 -6.39
N ASN A 339 -7.43 -11.15 -7.20
CA ASN A 339 -7.88 -9.84 -6.72
C ASN A 339 -9.33 -9.92 -6.26
N ASP A 340 -9.49 -10.20 -4.97
CA ASP A 340 -10.79 -10.36 -4.32
C ASP A 340 -11.59 -9.06 -4.11
N LEU A 341 -11.13 -7.94 -4.67
CA LEU A 341 -11.80 -6.64 -4.65
C LEU A 341 -12.52 -6.30 -5.97
N ILE A 342 -12.09 -6.87 -7.10
CA ILE A 342 -12.63 -6.54 -8.43
C ILE A 342 -14.11 -6.91 -8.54
N ASP A 343 -14.44 -8.18 -8.28
CA ASP A 343 -15.81 -8.69 -8.43
C ASP A 343 -16.78 -8.03 -7.44
N PRO A 344 -16.48 -7.89 -6.13
CA PRO A 344 -17.38 -7.21 -5.20
C PRO A 344 -17.61 -5.73 -5.50
N LEU A 345 -16.65 -5.07 -6.16
CA LEU A 345 -16.81 -3.69 -6.63
C LEU A 345 -17.58 -3.61 -7.96
N GLY A 346 -17.87 -4.74 -8.61
CA GLY A 346 -18.63 -4.78 -9.86
C GLY A 346 -17.90 -4.14 -11.04
N LEU A 347 -16.57 -4.06 -11.01
CA LEU A 347 -15.77 -3.29 -11.97
C LEU A 347 -15.96 -3.75 -13.43
N ALA A 348 -16.26 -5.03 -13.67
CA ALA A 348 -16.49 -5.55 -15.01
C ALA A 348 -17.70 -4.90 -15.74
N ASN A 349 -18.64 -4.32 -14.99
CA ASN A 349 -19.84 -3.66 -15.54
C ASN A 349 -19.75 -2.14 -15.49
N GLU A 350 -18.59 -1.59 -15.13
CA GLU A 350 -18.42 -0.15 -14.98
C GLU A 350 -18.16 0.57 -16.29
N THR A 351 -18.38 1.88 -16.23
CA THR A 351 -17.85 2.82 -17.23
C THR A 351 -16.84 3.74 -16.56
N VAL A 352 -16.01 4.41 -17.34
CA VAL A 352 -15.08 5.43 -16.81
C VAL A 352 -15.83 6.46 -15.95
N ALA A 353 -16.95 6.99 -16.45
CA ALA A 353 -17.74 7.99 -15.73
C ALA A 353 -18.41 7.42 -14.47
N GLY A 354 -18.93 6.19 -14.54
CA GLY A 354 -19.55 5.50 -13.40
C GLY A 354 -18.57 5.28 -12.26
N LEU A 355 -17.38 4.76 -12.56
CA LEU A 355 -16.35 4.53 -11.54
C LEU A 355 -15.83 5.84 -10.94
N LEU A 356 -15.63 6.89 -11.75
CA LEU A 356 -15.23 8.20 -11.23
C LEU A 356 -16.28 8.80 -10.29
N ALA A 357 -17.57 8.68 -10.61
CA ALA A 357 -18.65 9.18 -9.75
C ALA A 357 -18.70 8.47 -8.38
N ARG A 358 -18.33 7.19 -8.31
CA ARG A 358 -18.24 6.43 -7.05
C ARG A 358 -17.07 6.88 -6.15
N LEU A 359 -16.07 7.52 -6.73
CA LEU A 359 -14.82 7.89 -6.07
C LEU A 359 -14.82 9.31 -5.47
N GLY A 360 -15.92 10.04 -5.60
CA GLY A 360 -16.08 11.40 -5.09
C GLY A 360 -15.95 12.44 -6.18
#